data_AF-D3MRG4-F1
#
_entry.id   AF-D3MRG4-F1
#
_cell.length_a   1.000
_cell.length_b   1.000
_cell.length_c   1.000
_cell.angle_alpha   90.00
_cell.angle_beta   90.00
_cell.angle_gamma   90.00
#
_symmetry.space_group_name_H-M   'P 1'
#
loop_
_entity.id
_entity.type
_entity.pdbx_description
1 polymer ?
#
loop_
_entity_poly.entity_id
_entity_poly.type
_entity_poly.pdbx_seq_one_letter_code
_entity_poly.pdbx_strand_id
1 'polypeptide(L)' 'MNVRYILMGIQVFLSILMIITVLPQESKQNQPQVFLEDNASQAYFKPKGKEAFLNKMTKIISVLFFINAIALVIVMK' A
#
# COMPACT_ATOMS: atom_id res chain seq x y z
N MET A 1 22.48 20.54 -7.11
CA MET A 1 21.81 19.81 -6.01
C MET A 1 22.17 18.34 -6.14
N ASN A 2 22.77 17.71 -5.12
CA ASN A 2 23.27 16.35 -5.26
C ASN A 2 22.10 15.36 -5.36
N VAL A 3 22.15 14.48 -6.37
CA VAL A 3 21.12 13.46 -6.65
C VAL A 3 20.84 12.59 -5.42
N ARG A 4 21.84 12.34 -4.58
CA ARG A 4 21.71 11.64 -3.29
C ARG A 4 20.72 12.30 -2.34
N TYR A 5 20.82 13.62 -2.15
CA TYR A 5 19.92 14.36 -1.26
C TYR A 5 18.48 14.37 -1.80
N ILE A 6 18.32 14.39 -3.11
CA ILE A 6 17.00 14.33 -3.77
C ILE A 6 16.36 12.96 -3.50
N LEU A 7 17.08 11.87 -3.77
CA LEU A 7 16.59 10.50 -3.54
C LEU A 7 16.27 10.25 -2.07
N MET A 8 17.09 10.76 -1.14
CA MET A 8 16.81 10.70 0.30
C MET A 8 15.55 11.47 0.68
N GLY A 9 15.39 12.70 0.17
CA GLY A 9 14.19 13.51 0.43
C GLY A 9 12.92 12.83 -0.08
N ILE A 10 12.96 12.28 -1.30
CA ILE A 10 11.87 11.50 -1.88
C ILE A 10 11.59 10.25 -1.05
N GLN A 11 12.63 9.56 -0.56
CA GLN A 11 12.45 8.36 0.26
C GLN A 11 11.72 8.67 1.57
N VAL A 12 12.12 9.73 2.27
CA VAL A 12 11.46 10.17 3.50
C VAL A 12 10.00 10.54 3.24
N PHE A 13 9.75 11.27 2.14
CA PHE A 13 8.40 11.65 1.75
C PHE A 13 7.50 10.43 1.44
N LEU A 14 8.02 9.46 0.67
CA LEU A 14 7.31 8.22 0.36
C LEU A 14 7.06 7.37 1.61
N SER A 15 7.98 7.34 2.58
CA SER A 15 7.76 6.67 3.88
C SER A 15 6.56 7.26 4.62
N ILE A 16 6.45 8.59 4.67
CA ILE A 16 5.34 9.27 5.35
C ILE A 16 4.01 8.94 4.66
N LEU A 17 3.98 8.97 3.32
CA LEU A 17 2.80 8.57 2.56
C LEU A 17 2.41 7.10 2.78
N MET A 18 3.39 6.20 2.87
CA MET A 18 3.12 4.80 3.22
C MET A 18 2.45 4.67 4.57
N ILE A 19 2.97 5.35 5.60
CA ILE A 19 2.39 5.31 6.96
C ILE A 19 0.93 5.80 6.94
N ILE A 20 0.68 6.96 6.33
CA ILE A 20 -0.66 7.56 6.26
C ILE A 20 -1.66 6.67 5.52
N THR A 21 -1.20 5.97 4.49
CA THR A 21 -2.11 5.15 3.67
C THR A 21 -2.32 3.76 4.21
N VAL A 22 -1.29 3.14 4.82
CA VAL A 22 -1.34 1.77 5.35
C VAL A 22 -2.03 1.72 6.72
N LEU A 23 -1.78 2.67 7.62
CA LEU A 23 -2.38 2.65 8.97
C LEU A 23 -3.91 2.56 9.00
N PRO A 24 -4.67 3.31 8.17
CA PRO A 24 -6.13 3.22 8.16
C PRO A 24 -6.67 2.01 7.37
N GLN A 25 -5.81 1.15 6.79
CA GLN A 25 -6.26 -0.07 6.11
C GLN A 25 -6.48 -1.17 7.14
N GLU A 26 -7.74 -1.50 7.40
CA GLU A 26 -8.10 -2.64 8.25
C GLU A 26 -7.52 -3.95 7.69
N SER A 27 -6.90 -4.76 8.55
CA SER A 27 -6.43 -6.08 8.15
C SER A 27 -7.65 -6.97 7.93
N LYS A 28 -7.83 -7.45 6.68
CA LYS A 28 -8.91 -8.37 6.29
C LYS A 28 -8.90 -9.72 7.02
N GLN A 29 -8.04 -9.90 8.02
CA GLN A 29 -7.89 -11.11 8.81
C GLN A 29 -9.14 -11.42 9.66
N ASN A 30 -10.02 -10.44 9.89
CA ASN A 30 -11.23 -10.59 10.70
C ASN A 30 -12.52 -10.87 9.93
N GLN A 31 -12.49 -11.14 8.61
CA GLN A 31 -13.69 -11.68 7.97
C GLN A 31 -13.84 -13.14 8.40
N PRO A 32 -14.88 -13.50 9.19
CA PRO A 32 -15.13 -14.90 9.48
C PRO A 32 -15.29 -15.59 8.13
N GLN A 33 -14.55 -16.66 7.90
CA GLN A 33 -14.83 -17.56 6.79
C GLN A 33 -16.19 -18.18 7.06
N VAL A 34 -17.23 -17.46 6.66
CA VAL A 34 -18.60 -17.92 6.70
C VAL A 34 -18.70 -18.97 5.59
N PHE A 35 -18.33 -20.19 5.96
CA PHE A 35 -18.57 -21.43 5.24
C PHE A 35 -20.09 -21.70 5.31
N LEU A 36 -20.90 -20.82 4.71
CA LEU A 36 -22.32 -21.05 4.55
C LEU A 36 -22.53 -21.78 3.22
N GLU A 37 -22.65 -23.08 3.40
CA GLU A 37 -23.52 -23.98 2.66
C GLU A 37 -24.79 -23.26 2.16
N ASP A 38 -25.21 -23.62 0.95
CA ASP A 38 -26.42 -23.21 0.24
C ASP A 38 -26.44 -21.86 -0.51
N ASN A 39 -26.18 -21.98 -1.80
CA ASN A 39 -26.95 -21.42 -2.92
C ASN A 39 -27.54 -20.00 -2.79
N ALA A 40 -27.03 -19.14 -3.68
CA ALA A 40 -27.49 -17.79 -4.03
C ALA A 40 -27.01 -16.67 -3.09
N SER A 41 -26.21 -15.77 -3.67
CA SER A 41 -25.67 -14.53 -3.07
C SER A 41 -24.49 -14.69 -2.10
N GLN A 42 -23.42 -15.33 -2.58
CA GLN A 42 -22.06 -14.85 -2.32
C GLN A 42 -21.94 -13.40 -2.84
N ALA A 43 -22.49 -12.45 -2.08
CA ALA A 43 -22.00 -11.09 -2.07
C ALA A 43 -20.61 -11.14 -1.42
N TYR A 44 -19.65 -11.69 -2.15
CA TYR A 44 -18.23 -11.54 -1.91
C TYR A 44 -17.99 -10.04 -1.81
N PHE A 45 -17.96 -9.53 -0.58
CA PHE A 45 -17.91 -8.11 -0.25
C PHE A 45 -16.59 -7.56 -0.78
N LYS A 46 -16.55 -7.21 -2.08
CA LYS A 46 -15.49 -6.38 -2.65
C LYS A 46 -15.43 -5.12 -1.79
N PRO A 47 -14.23 -4.70 -1.36
CA PRO A 47 -14.10 -3.44 -0.63
C PRO A 47 -14.76 -2.34 -1.48
N LYS A 48 -15.81 -1.70 -0.95
CA LYS A 48 -16.57 -0.67 -1.67
C LYS A 48 -16.14 0.71 -1.17
N GLY A 49 -15.87 1.61 -2.12
CA GLY A 49 -15.57 3.01 -1.83
C GLY A 49 -14.13 3.24 -1.34
N LYS A 50 -14.00 3.80 -0.13
CA LYS A 50 -12.75 4.39 0.39
C LYS A 50 -11.63 3.38 0.59
N GLU A 51 -11.95 2.17 1.03
CA GLU A 51 -10.96 1.10 1.26
C GLU A 51 -10.34 0.56 -0.04
N ALA A 52 -11.12 0.44 -1.12
CA ALA A 52 -10.57 0.02 -2.41
C ALA A 52 -9.62 1.07 -2.98
N PHE A 53 -9.93 2.35 -2.76
CA PHE A 53 -9.07 3.45 -3.14
C PHE A 53 -7.77 3.46 -2.32
N LEU A 54 -7.85 3.35 -0.99
CA LEU A 54 -6.69 3.26 -0.09
C LEU A 54 -5.77 2.10 -0.48
N ASN A 55 -6.34 0.90 -0.68
CA ASN A 55 -5.59 -0.27 -1.14
C ASN A 55 -4.88 -0.03 -2.49
N LYS A 56 -5.58 0.58 -3.46
CA LYS A 56 -4.99 0.89 -4.77
C LYS A 56 -3.87 1.92 -4.64
N MET A 57 -4.07 2.93 -3.80
CA MET A 57 -3.11 4.02 -3.59
C MET A 57 -1.84 3.52 -2.89
N THR A 58 -1.99 2.71 -1.83
CA THR A 58 -0.85 2.07 -1.16
C THR A 58 -0.10 1.12 -2.08
N LYS A 59 -0.79 0.37 -2.95
CA LYS A 59 -0.10 -0.48 -3.94
C LYS A 59 0.79 0.34 -4.88
N ILE A 60 0.34 1.53 -5.30
CA ILE A 60 1.13 2.41 -6.16
C ILE A 60 2.30 3.00 -5.37
N ILE A 61 2.04 3.55 -4.18
CA ILE A 61 3.05 4.19 -3.34
C ILE A 61 4.13 3.18 -2.92
N SER A 62 3.75 1.94 -2.60
CA SER A 62 4.70 0.90 -2.20
C SER A 62 5.66 0.54 -3.33
N VAL A 63 5.16 0.44 -4.56
CA VAL A 63 6.00 0.19 -5.74
C VAL A 63 6.99 1.35 -5.94
N LEU A 64 6.52 2.60 -5.87
CA LEU A 64 7.42 3.77 -5.98
C LEU A 64 8.46 3.81 -4.85
N PHE A 65 8.05 3.48 -3.63
CA PHE A 65 8.93 3.42 -2.45
C PHE A 65 10.07 2.44 -2.66
N PHE A 66 9.78 1.22 -3.12
CA PHE A 66 10.83 0.22 -3.34
C PHE A 66 11.73 0.55 -4.54
N ILE A 67 11.17 1.10 -5.62
CA ILE A 67 11.99 1.55 -6.77
C ILE A 67 12.97 2.64 -6.32
N ASN A 68 12.49 3.65 -5.56
CA ASN A 68 13.35 4.71 -5.05
C ASN A 68 14.38 4.19 -4.05
N ALA A 69 14.01 3.24 -3.19
CA ALA A 69 14.94 2.59 -2.26
C ALA A 69 16.07 1.85 -2.99
N ILE A 70 15.75 1.08 -4.03
CA ILE A 70 16.75 0.36 -4.84
C ILE A 70 17.67 1.37 -5.55
N ALA A 71 17.09 2.42 -6.16
CA ALA A 71 17.87 3.48 -6.80
C ALA A 71 18.84 4.16 -5.81
N LEU A 72 18.38 4.43 -4.58
CA LEU A 72 19.19 5.00 -3.52
C LEU A 72 20.36 4.08 -3.16
N VAL A 73 20.13 2.78 -3.00
CA VAL A 73 21.20 1.80 -2.73
C VAL A 73 22.24 1.77 -3.85
N ILE A 74 21.81 1.81 -5.12
CA ILE A 74 22.73 1.81 -6.27
C ILE A 74 23.58 3.09 -6.33
N VAL A 75 23.00 4.24 -6.02
CA VAL A 75 23.70 5.56 -6.06
C VAL A 75 24.58 5.80 -4.83
N MET A 76 24.25 5.18 -3.69
CA MET A 76 25.02 5.27 -2.45
C MET A 76 26.12 4.22 -2.35
N LYS A 77 26.04 3.13 -3.13
CA LYS A 77 27.13 2.19 -3.34
C LYS A 77 28.31 2.90 -4.04
#